data_AF-A0A3P6AYL4-F1
#
_entry.id   AF-A0A3P6AYL4-F1
#
_cell.length_a   1.000
_cell.length_b   1.000
_cell.length_c   1.000
_cell.angle_alpha   90.00
_cell.angle_beta   90.00
_cell.angle_gamma   90.00
#
_symmetry.space_group_name_H-M   'P 1'
#
loop_
_entity.id
_entity.type
_entity.pdbx_description
1 polymer ?
#
loop_
_entity_poly.entity_id
_entity_poly.type
_entity_poly.pdbx_seq_one_letter_code
_entity_poly.pdbx_strand_id
1 'polypeptide(L)'
;MVISFIMVGRDPTSAAMTWLFWLLSENDDVENKLLQEVEPLISLGLGFEELKEMSYKKACLCEALRLYPPVSWDSKHAANDVLPDGTRVKKGDKVTYFPYGMGRMENLWGEDCEEFKPNRWFDSEPGITEPVLKPVSPFKFPVFQAGTRVCIGKEMAFMQMKFVVGSVLSRFEIIPVSKHKPVFVPLLTAHMVGGLKWGNDGEEFKPNQWFDSEPGIMEPVLKPIRPFKFPVFQAGPVLKPIRPFKFPVFQAGPRVCIGEEMAFMQMKFFVGYVLSRFEIIPVSKHKPVFVPLLTAHIVGGLKVKIKRREVK
;
A
#
# COMPACT_ATOMS: atom_id res chain seq x y z
N MET A 1 -2.41 -21.77 0.51
CA MET A 1 -1.49 -20.66 0.87
C MET A 1 -1.77 -19.39 0.06
N VAL A 2 -2.02 -19.43 -1.25
CA VAL A 2 -2.23 -18.18 -2.03
C VAL A 2 -3.49 -17.40 -1.63
N ILE A 3 -4.62 -18.09 -1.41
CA ILE A 3 -5.86 -17.46 -0.90
C ILE A 3 -5.60 -16.73 0.43
N SER A 4 -4.78 -17.31 1.30
CA SER A 4 -4.39 -16.70 2.58
C SER A 4 -3.65 -15.37 2.39
N PHE A 5 -2.74 -15.28 1.41
CA PHE A 5 -2.03 -14.03 1.12
C PHE A 5 -2.95 -12.96 0.50
N ILE A 6 -3.87 -13.35 -0.37
CA ILE A 6 -4.84 -12.42 -0.97
C ILE A 6 -5.76 -11.84 0.11
N MET A 7 -6.32 -12.69 0.98
CA MET A 7 -7.21 -12.21 2.05
C MET A 7 -6.48 -11.31 3.04
N VAL A 8 -5.28 -11.70 3.48
CA VAL A 8 -4.51 -10.93 4.47
C VAL A 8 -3.93 -9.63 3.89
N GLY A 9 -3.77 -9.53 2.56
CA GLY A 9 -3.26 -8.32 1.90
C GLY A 9 -4.34 -7.34 1.46
N ARG A 10 -5.49 -7.82 0.97
CA ARG A 10 -6.52 -6.96 0.35
C ARG A 10 -7.29 -6.15 1.38
N ASP A 11 -7.98 -6.83 2.29
CA ASP A 11 -8.95 -6.20 3.17
C ASP A 11 -8.26 -5.30 4.21
N PRO A 12 -7.14 -5.71 4.83
CA PRO A 12 -6.44 -4.85 5.78
C PRO A 12 -5.90 -3.56 5.16
N THR A 13 -5.35 -3.63 3.95
CA THR A 13 -4.85 -2.45 3.24
C THR A 13 -5.99 -1.52 2.85
N SER A 14 -7.12 -2.05 2.35
CA SER A 14 -8.29 -1.25 2.02
C SER A 14 -8.88 -0.54 3.26
N ALA A 15 -8.97 -1.25 4.39
CA ALA A 15 -9.42 -0.67 5.64
C ALA A 15 -8.48 0.45 6.13
N ALA A 16 -7.17 0.21 6.12
CA ALA A 16 -6.17 1.21 6.51
C ALA A 16 -6.28 2.48 5.65
N MET A 17 -6.47 2.31 4.34
CA MET A 17 -6.64 3.44 3.43
C MET A 17 -7.91 4.24 3.70
N THR A 18 -9.02 3.55 3.96
CA THR A 18 -10.30 4.19 4.27
C THR A 18 -10.19 5.07 5.52
N TRP A 19 -9.59 4.54 6.59
CA TRP A 19 -9.36 5.31 7.82
C TRP A 19 -8.37 6.45 7.66
N LEU A 20 -7.31 6.28 6.86
CA LEU A 20 -6.38 7.37 6.57
C LEU A 20 -7.09 8.52 5.86
N PHE A 21 -7.90 8.25 4.83
CA PHE A 21 -8.58 9.31 4.09
C PHE A 21 -9.59 10.07 4.95
N TRP A 22 -10.31 9.37 5.83
CA TRP A 22 -11.15 10.03 6.84
C TRP A 22 -10.33 10.91 7.80
N LEU A 23 -9.18 10.42 8.26
CA LEU A 23 -8.32 11.18 9.16
C LEU A 23 -7.74 12.43 8.48
N LEU A 24 -7.37 12.33 7.20
CA LEU A 24 -6.89 13.47 6.43
C LEU A 24 -7.99 14.53 6.24
N SER A 25 -9.24 14.12 5.97
CA SER A 25 -10.35 15.06 5.80
C SER A 25 -10.74 15.84 7.07
N GLU A 26 -10.27 15.38 8.24
CA GLU A 26 -10.46 16.06 9.52
C GLU A 26 -9.22 16.87 9.94
N ASN A 27 -8.12 16.82 9.17
CA ASN A 27 -6.83 17.43 9.52
C ASN A 27 -6.18 18.08 8.29
N ASP A 28 -6.72 19.22 7.85
CA ASP A 28 -6.26 19.97 6.68
C ASP A 28 -4.76 20.30 6.74
N ASP A 29 -4.20 20.58 7.92
CA ASP A 29 -2.78 20.90 8.07
C ASP A 29 -1.87 19.69 7.76
N VAL A 30 -2.32 18.49 8.13
CA VAL A 30 -1.65 17.23 7.83
C VAL A 30 -1.78 16.91 6.34
N GLU A 31 -2.96 17.07 5.76
CA GLU A 31 -3.16 16.86 4.32
C GLU A 31 -2.27 17.80 3.50
N ASN A 32 -2.21 19.08 3.84
CA ASN A 32 -1.36 20.06 3.16
C ASN A 32 0.14 19.70 3.22
N LYS A 33 0.64 19.28 4.39
CA LYS A 33 2.03 18.79 4.53
C LYS A 33 2.27 17.52 3.70
N LEU A 34 1.27 16.65 3.64
CA LEU A 34 1.33 15.43 2.85
C LEU A 34 1.39 15.73 1.34
N LEU A 35 0.60 16.70 0.88
CA LEU A 35 0.59 17.18 -0.50
C LEU A 35 1.93 17.81 -0.90
N GLN A 36 2.56 18.58 -0.02
CA GLN A 36 3.91 19.11 -0.24
C GLN A 36 4.94 17.99 -0.47
N GLU A 37 4.79 16.84 0.19
CA GLU A 37 5.62 15.64 -0.03
C GLU A 37 5.22 14.87 -1.33
N VAL A 38 4.04 15.11 -1.90
CA VAL A 38 3.59 14.48 -3.17
C VAL A 38 3.95 15.33 -4.39
N GLU A 39 3.85 16.66 -4.30
CA GLU A 39 3.91 17.56 -5.45
C GLU A 39 5.19 17.45 -6.32
N PRO A 40 6.40 17.31 -5.74
CA PRO A 40 7.64 17.12 -6.52
C PRO A 40 7.68 15.83 -7.34
N LEU A 41 6.80 14.87 -7.06
CA LEU A 41 6.81 13.52 -7.65
C LEU A 41 5.85 13.41 -8.84
N ILE A 42 4.85 14.28 -8.87
CA ILE A 42 3.90 14.39 -9.99
C ILE A 42 4.63 14.89 -11.24
N SER A 43 5.61 15.77 -11.06
CA SER A 43 6.42 16.35 -12.15
C SER A 43 7.45 15.39 -12.73
N LEU A 44 7.92 14.40 -11.96
CA LEU A 44 8.97 13.44 -12.37
C LEU A 44 8.45 12.09 -12.86
N GLY A 45 7.16 11.80 -12.60
CA GLY A 45 6.52 10.52 -12.94
C GLY A 45 6.92 9.42 -11.96
N LEU A 46 6.10 9.23 -10.92
CA LEU A 46 6.22 8.24 -9.82
C LEU A 46 7.25 7.11 -10.06
N GLY A 47 8.50 7.35 -9.65
CA GLY A 47 9.55 6.35 -9.58
C GLY A 47 9.45 5.53 -8.29
N PHE A 48 9.84 4.26 -8.38
CA PHE A 48 9.84 3.32 -7.23
C PHE A 48 10.77 3.76 -6.09
N GLU A 49 11.87 4.44 -6.43
CA GLU A 49 12.87 4.88 -5.46
C GLU A 49 12.41 6.09 -4.66
N GLU A 50 11.61 6.97 -5.26
CA GLU A 50 11.02 8.13 -4.59
C GLU A 50 9.94 7.73 -3.56
N LEU A 51 9.31 6.54 -3.71
CA LEU A 51 8.38 5.98 -2.73
C LEU A 51 9.08 5.53 -1.43
N LYS A 52 10.39 5.25 -1.47
CA LYS A 52 11.15 4.85 -0.28
C LYS A 52 11.40 6.04 0.65
N GLU A 53 11.65 7.22 0.11
CA GLU A 53 12.05 8.42 0.88
C GLU A 53 10.88 9.15 1.57
N MET A 54 9.64 8.71 1.36
CA MET A 54 8.46 9.36 1.95
C MET A 54 8.31 9.05 3.44
N SER A 55 8.97 9.83 4.28
CA SER A 55 8.96 9.72 5.72
C SER A 55 7.65 10.23 6.33
N TYR A 56 7.09 11.32 5.81
CA TYR A 56 5.85 11.91 6.34
C TYR A 56 4.61 11.08 5.99
N LYS A 57 4.49 10.57 4.75
CA LYS A 57 3.45 9.56 4.42
C LYS A 57 3.55 8.32 5.29
N LYS A 58 4.76 7.84 5.56
CA LYS A 58 4.93 6.69 6.45
C LYS A 58 4.48 7.00 7.87
N ALA A 59 4.78 8.19 8.39
CA ALA A 59 4.28 8.65 9.69
C ALA A 59 2.75 8.73 9.72
N CYS A 60 2.11 9.29 8.69
CA CYS A 60 0.65 9.34 8.58
C CYS A 60 0.02 7.95 8.55
N LEU A 61 0.61 7.02 7.78
CA LEU A 61 0.16 5.63 7.73
C LEU A 61 0.30 4.92 9.08
N CYS A 62 1.44 5.09 9.75
CA CYS A 62 1.66 4.52 11.08
C CYS A 62 0.65 5.08 12.10
N GLU A 63 0.37 6.38 12.06
CA GLU A 63 -0.58 7.02 12.96
C GLU A 63 -2.02 6.59 12.69
N ALA A 64 -2.41 6.47 11.41
CA ALA A 64 -3.73 5.96 11.03
C ALA A 64 -3.91 4.51 11.49
N LEU A 65 -2.90 3.66 11.29
CA LEU A 65 -2.89 2.27 11.75
C LEU A 65 -2.88 2.14 13.28
N ARG A 66 -2.33 3.12 14.01
CA ARG A 66 -2.34 3.14 15.49
C ARG A 66 -3.75 3.38 16.01
N LEU A 67 -4.45 4.35 15.43
CA LEU A 67 -5.82 4.68 15.81
C LEU A 67 -6.82 3.64 15.28
N TYR A 68 -6.65 3.18 14.04
CA TYR A 68 -7.60 2.28 13.39
C TYR A 68 -6.90 1.07 12.78
N PRO A 69 -6.32 0.18 13.63
CA PRO A 69 -5.71 -1.05 13.15
C PRO A 69 -6.76 -1.95 12.49
N PRO A 70 -6.49 -2.48 11.27
CA PRO A 70 -7.38 -3.40 10.61
C PRO A 70 -7.65 -4.67 11.42
N VAL A 71 -6.71 -5.13 12.23
CA VAL A 71 -6.90 -6.24 13.18
C VAL A 71 -6.94 -5.67 14.59
N SER A 72 -8.12 -5.67 15.21
CA SER A 72 -8.35 -4.95 16.47
C SER A 72 -7.82 -5.69 17.70
N TRP A 73 -7.87 -7.03 17.71
CA TRP A 73 -7.26 -7.93 18.71
C TRP A 73 -6.60 -9.11 18.02
N ASP A 74 -5.64 -9.70 18.70
CA ASP A 74 -5.01 -10.94 18.25
C ASP A 74 -4.76 -11.87 19.45
N SER A 75 -5.03 -13.16 19.25
CA SER A 75 -4.96 -14.18 20.28
C SER A 75 -3.88 -15.22 19.98
N LYS A 76 -3.14 -15.63 21.01
CA LYS A 76 -2.20 -16.74 21.02
C LYS A 76 -2.62 -17.75 22.08
N HIS A 77 -2.24 -19.01 21.91
CA HIS A 77 -2.47 -20.05 22.92
C HIS A 77 -1.17 -20.31 23.69
N ALA A 78 -1.24 -20.20 25.01
CA ALA A 78 -0.09 -20.40 25.88
C ALA A 78 0.31 -21.89 25.92
N ALA A 79 1.61 -22.14 26.06
CA ALA A 79 2.13 -23.48 26.33
C ALA A 79 2.17 -23.75 27.82
N ASN A 80 2.93 -22.99 28.59
CA ASN A 80 2.88 -22.85 30.05
C ASN A 80 3.86 -21.71 30.31
N ASP A 81 3.40 -20.60 30.87
CA ASP A 81 4.22 -19.40 30.94
C ASP A 81 3.81 -18.52 32.13
N VAL A 82 4.59 -17.47 32.39
CA VAL A 82 4.32 -16.46 33.41
C VAL A 82 4.43 -15.08 32.75
N LEU A 83 3.35 -14.31 32.82
CA LEU A 83 3.33 -12.93 32.33
C LEU A 83 4.23 -12.02 33.18
N PRO A 84 4.64 -10.84 32.69
CA PRO A 84 5.57 -9.95 33.40
C PRO A 84 5.12 -9.50 34.80
N ASP A 85 3.82 -9.57 35.10
CA ASP A 85 3.22 -9.25 36.40
C ASP A 85 3.20 -10.46 37.37
N GLY A 86 3.72 -11.61 36.96
CA GLY A 86 3.70 -12.86 37.72
C GLY A 86 2.47 -13.73 37.45
N THR A 87 1.52 -13.30 36.60
CA THR A 87 0.33 -14.08 36.28
C THR A 87 0.70 -15.35 35.50
N ARG A 88 0.37 -16.52 36.07
CA ARG A 88 0.63 -17.82 35.42
C ARG A 88 -0.44 -18.12 34.38
N VAL A 89 -0.01 -18.48 33.18
CA VAL A 89 -0.87 -18.97 32.08
C VAL A 89 -0.57 -20.44 31.79
N LYS A 90 -1.60 -21.26 31.67
CA LYS A 90 -1.50 -22.71 31.47
C LYS A 90 -1.57 -23.06 29.99
N LYS A 91 -1.16 -24.29 29.67
CA LYS A 91 -1.32 -24.86 28.34
C LYS A 91 -2.76 -24.76 27.84
N GLY A 92 -2.93 -24.13 26.69
CA GLY A 92 -4.22 -23.95 26.04
C GLY A 92 -4.96 -22.67 26.44
N ASP A 93 -4.47 -21.91 27.43
CA ASP A 93 -5.05 -20.61 27.76
C ASP A 93 -4.90 -19.66 26.58
N LYS A 94 -5.99 -18.97 26.22
CA LYS A 94 -5.99 -17.98 25.14
C LYS A 94 -5.58 -16.62 25.69
N VAL A 95 -4.37 -16.19 25.35
CA VAL A 95 -3.84 -14.87 25.69
C VAL A 95 -4.09 -13.93 24.52
N THR A 96 -4.78 -12.81 24.77
CA THR A 96 -5.18 -11.86 23.72
C THR A 96 -4.63 -10.48 24.05
N TYR A 97 -4.02 -9.83 23.06
CA TYR A 97 -3.68 -8.42 23.14
C TYR A 97 -4.58 -7.62 22.18
N PHE A 98 -4.81 -6.36 22.50
CA PHE A 98 -5.81 -5.51 21.84
C PHE A 98 -5.15 -4.29 21.21
N PRO A 99 -4.55 -4.39 19.99
CA PRO A 99 -3.91 -3.26 19.31
C PRO A 99 -4.74 -1.99 19.26
N TYR A 100 -6.07 -2.10 19.06
CA TYR A 100 -6.95 -0.93 19.02
C TYR A 100 -6.96 -0.15 20.35
N GLY A 101 -7.01 -0.87 21.48
CA GLY A 101 -6.92 -0.27 22.80
C GLY A 101 -5.51 0.21 23.11
N MET A 102 -4.49 -0.61 22.83
CA MET A 102 -3.07 -0.27 23.03
C MET A 102 -2.66 1.00 22.29
N GLY A 103 -3.24 1.25 21.11
CA GLY A 103 -3.06 2.49 20.36
C GLY A 103 -3.48 3.73 21.16
N ARG A 104 -4.43 3.62 22.08
CA ARG A 104 -5.03 4.73 22.86
C ARG A 104 -4.68 4.72 24.33
N MET A 105 -3.69 3.92 24.74
CA MET A 105 -3.28 3.92 26.15
C MET A 105 -2.34 5.11 26.40
N GLU A 106 -2.74 5.96 27.34
CA GLU A 106 -1.97 7.15 27.75
C GLU A 106 -0.56 6.78 28.22
N ASN A 107 -0.42 5.70 29.00
CA ASN A 107 0.89 5.22 29.45
C ASN A 107 1.84 4.80 28.31
N LEU A 108 1.32 4.51 27.12
CA LEU A 108 2.10 4.18 25.94
C LEU A 108 2.32 5.42 25.06
N TRP A 109 1.29 6.24 24.85
CA TRP A 109 1.30 7.26 23.80
C TRP A 109 1.26 8.71 24.30
N GLY A 110 1.10 8.94 25.62
CA GLY A 110 0.92 10.24 26.24
C GLY A 110 -0.53 10.69 26.29
N GLU A 111 -0.78 11.87 26.86
CA GLU A 111 -2.12 12.47 26.97
C GLU A 111 -2.80 12.67 25.61
N ASP A 112 -2.01 12.95 24.55
CA ASP A 112 -2.49 13.12 23.18
C ASP A 112 -2.73 11.79 22.43
N CYS A 113 -2.92 10.68 23.16
CA CYS A 113 -3.08 9.35 22.57
C CYS A 113 -4.32 9.17 21.69
N GLU A 114 -5.34 10.00 21.83
CA GLU A 114 -6.53 9.94 20.96
C GLU A 114 -6.40 10.79 19.68
N GLU A 115 -5.43 11.70 19.64
CA GLU A 115 -5.23 12.63 18.52
C GLU A 115 -4.51 11.97 17.35
N PHE A 116 -4.85 12.39 16.13
CA PHE A 116 -4.12 12.02 14.92
C PHE A 116 -2.92 12.94 14.72
N LYS A 117 -1.74 12.53 15.17
CA LYS A 117 -0.54 13.37 15.17
C LYS A 117 0.65 12.68 14.53
N PRO A 118 0.80 12.72 13.19
CA PRO A 118 1.91 12.07 12.48
C PRO A 118 3.29 12.51 12.98
N ASN A 119 3.42 13.75 13.45
CA ASN A 119 4.66 14.28 14.01
C ASN A 119 5.20 13.45 15.20
N ARG A 120 4.35 12.65 15.87
CA ARG A 120 4.81 11.76 16.94
C ARG A 120 5.79 10.70 16.46
N TRP A 121 5.85 10.41 15.17
CA TRP A 121 6.70 9.37 14.61
C TRP A 121 8.09 9.87 14.24
N PHE A 122 8.39 11.13 14.51
CA PHE A 122 9.70 11.74 14.29
C PHE A 122 10.43 11.95 15.61
N ASP A 123 11.75 11.92 15.56
CA ASP A 123 12.60 12.34 16.66
C ASP A 123 12.73 13.86 16.67
N SER A 124 12.64 14.45 17.86
CA SER A 124 12.79 15.89 18.10
C SER A 124 14.09 16.17 18.85
N GLU A 125 15.18 15.49 18.50
CA GLU A 125 16.46 15.70 19.18
C GLU A 125 17.08 17.07 18.82
N PRO A 126 17.61 17.81 19.82
CA PRO A 126 18.29 19.08 19.56
C PRO A 126 19.51 18.86 18.67
N GLY A 127 19.51 19.46 17.47
CA GLY A 127 20.65 19.44 16.54
C GLY A 127 20.42 18.65 15.24
N ILE A 128 19.29 17.96 15.11
CA ILE A 128 18.90 17.33 13.83
C ILE A 128 18.16 18.36 12.98
N THR A 129 18.71 18.69 11.80
CA THR A 129 18.13 19.65 10.85
C THR A 129 16.96 19.07 10.03
N GLU A 130 16.89 17.75 9.88
CA GLU A 130 15.86 17.06 9.07
C GLU A 130 15.10 16.01 9.90
N PRO A 131 13.76 16.00 9.89
CA PRO A 131 12.97 15.09 10.72
C PRO A 131 13.19 13.61 10.33
N VAL A 132 13.82 12.84 11.21
CA VAL A 132 14.06 11.39 11.04
C VAL A 132 12.97 10.58 11.72
N LEU A 133 12.49 9.52 11.06
CA LEU A 133 11.52 8.61 11.66
C LEU A 133 12.11 7.88 12.85
N LYS A 134 11.46 8.02 14.00
CA LYS A 134 11.88 7.38 15.24
C LYS A 134 11.66 5.87 15.22
N PRO A 135 12.58 5.07 15.76
CA PRO A 135 12.38 3.64 15.91
C PRO A 135 11.35 3.36 17.01
N VAL A 136 10.13 2.96 16.60
CA VAL A 136 9.09 2.52 17.55
C VAL A 136 9.13 1.00 17.72
N SER A 137 9.14 0.56 18.97
CA SER A 137 9.09 -0.86 19.31
C SER A 137 7.85 -1.55 18.70
N PRO A 138 7.99 -2.69 18.01
CA PRO A 138 6.86 -3.47 17.50
C PRO A 138 5.91 -3.95 18.61
N PHE A 139 6.38 -4.06 19.86
CA PHE A 139 5.54 -4.43 21.01
C PHE A 139 4.69 -3.27 21.52
N LYS A 140 5.12 -2.02 21.28
CA LYS A 140 4.33 -0.81 21.53
C LYS A 140 3.32 -0.54 20.41
N PHE A 141 3.69 -0.87 19.18
CA PHE A 141 2.87 -0.71 17.98
C PHE A 141 2.71 -2.05 17.22
N PRO A 142 1.88 -2.98 17.72
CA PRO A 142 1.82 -4.36 17.23
C PRO A 142 0.89 -4.57 16.03
N VAL A 143 0.66 -3.56 15.18
CA VAL A 143 -0.25 -3.65 14.02
C VAL A 143 0.24 -4.69 13.00
N PHE A 144 1.56 -4.78 12.83
CA PHE A 144 2.21 -5.81 12.02
C PHE A 144 2.77 -6.96 12.87
N GLN A 145 2.25 -7.16 14.09
CA GLN A 145 2.75 -8.11 15.09
C GLN A 145 4.20 -7.78 15.53
N ALA A 146 4.76 -8.62 16.40
CA ALA A 146 6.12 -8.47 16.92
C ALA A 146 6.84 -9.82 17.03
N GLY A 147 8.16 -9.79 17.20
CA GLY A 147 8.99 -10.98 17.38
C GLY A 147 8.99 -11.93 16.18
N THR A 148 9.00 -13.23 16.44
CA THR A 148 9.10 -14.29 15.40
C THR A 148 7.87 -14.39 14.49
N ARG A 149 6.77 -13.72 14.84
CA ARG A 149 5.52 -13.72 14.08
C ARG A 149 5.22 -12.37 13.44
N VAL A 150 6.24 -11.53 13.25
CA VAL A 150 6.12 -10.28 12.50
C VAL A 150 5.53 -10.54 11.11
N CYS A 151 4.63 -9.65 10.67
CA CYS A 151 3.96 -9.77 9.39
C CYS A 151 4.97 -9.73 8.24
N ILE A 152 5.01 -10.83 7.47
CA ILE A 152 5.86 -10.95 6.28
C ILE A 152 5.50 -9.92 5.19
N GLY A 153 4.24 -9.47 5.16
CA GLY A 153 3.72 -8.51 4.18
C GLY A 153 3.92 -7.05 4.54
N LYS A 154 4.57 -6.73 5.68
CA LYS A 154 4.69 -5.36 6.20
C LYS A 154 5.24 -4.37 5.17
N GLU A 155 6.39 -4.67 4.57
CA GLU A 155 7.04 -3.76 3.63
C GLU A 155 6.23 -3.60 2.33
N MET A 156 5.61 -4.69 1.86
CA MET A 156 4.71 -4.66 0.71
C MET A 156 3.47 -3.81 0.97
N ALA A 157 2.86 -3.93 2.16
CA ALA A 157 1.70 -3.15 2.55
C ALA A 157 2.02 -1.64 2.57
N PHE A 158 3.15 -1.26 3.18
CA PHE A 158 3.58 0.15 3.18
C PHE A 158 3.80 0.67 1.77
N MET A 159 4.44 -0.11 0.90
CA MET A 159 4.67 0.28 -0.49
C MET A 159 3.36 0.51 -1.26
N GLN A 160 2.40 -0.42 -1.13
CA GLN A 160 1.08 -0.29 -1.76
C GLN A 160 0.32 0.93 -1.22
N MET A 161 0.27 1.10 0.09
CA MET A 161 -0.42 2.24 0.71
C MET A 161 0.19 3.58 0.30
N LYS A 162 1.54 3.71 0.33
CA LYS A 162 2.23 4.92 -0.13
C LYS A 162 1.91 5.25 -1.59
N PHE A 163 1.87 4.23 -2.45
CA PHE A 163 1.52 4.41 -3.86
C PHE A 163 0.08 4.89 -4.03
N VAL A 164 -0.88 4.31 -3.32
CA VAL A 164 -2.29 4.72 -3.36
C VAL A 164 -2.44 6.15 -2.86
N VAL A 165 -1.86 6.49 -1.71
CA VAL A 165 -1.89 7.85 -1.14
C VAL A 165 -1.33 8.86 -2.13
N GLY A 166 -0.12 8.62 -2.65
CA GLY A 166 0.50 9.52 -3.63
C GLY A 166 -0.33 9.64 -4.90
N SER A 167 -0.89 8.54 -5.39
CA SER A 167 -1.68 8.54 -6.63
C SER A 167 -3.03 9.23 -6.50
N VAL A 168 -3.69 9.12 -5.35
CA VAL A 168 -4.99 9.75 -5.09
C VAL A 168 -4.80 11.24 -4.80
N LEU A 169 -3.98 11.60 -3.82
CA LEU A 169 -3.79 13.00 -3.41
C LEU A 169 -3.14 13.87 -4.49
N SER A 170 -2.37 13.27 -5.40
CA SER A 170 -1.82 14.00 -6.57
C SER A 170 -2.87 14.45 -7.58
N ARG A 171 -4.07 13.88 -7.55
CA ARG A 171 -5.08 14.04 -8.61
C ARG A 171 -6.42 14.53 -8.09
N PHE A 172 -6.75 14.17 -6.86
CA PHE A 172 -8.08 14.32 -6.30
C PHE A 172 -8.02 14.99 -4.94
N GLU A 173 -8.96 15.90 -4.74
CA GLU A 173 -9.32 16.43 -3.42
C GLU A 173 -10.35 15.49 -2.78
N ILE A 174 -10.17 15.18 -1.49
CA ILE A 174 -11.04 14.24 -0.77
C ILE A 174 -11.99 15.05 0.13
N ILE A 175 -13.26 15.10 -0.25
CA ILE A 175 -14.30 15.82 0.50
C ILE A 175 -15.29 14.78 1.07
N PRO A 176 -15.42 14.65 2.40
CA PRO A 176 -16.37 13.74 3.01
C PRO A 176 -17.81 14.27 2.84
N VAL A 177 -18.76 13.37 2.53
CA VAL A 177 -20.19 13.73 2.41
C VAL A 177 -20.77 14.13 3.77
N SER A 178 -20.19 13.64 4.86
CA SER A 178 -20.66 13.91 6.20
C SER A 178 -19.50 14.01 7.18
N LYS A 179 -19.57 14.99 8.09
CA LYS A 179 -18.59 15.16 9.19
C LYS A 179 -18.91 14.32 10.43
N HIS A 180 -19.92 13.44 10.38
CA HIS A 180 -20.21 12.56 11.49
C HIS A 180 -19.08 11.53 11.65
N LYS A 181 -18.58 11.39 12.88
CA LYS A 181 -17.53 10.42 13.21
C LYS A 181 -17.97 9.00 12.81
N PRO A 182 -17.24 8.30 11.93
CA PRO A 182 -17.55 6.94 11.53
C PRO A 182 -17.52 5.98 12.72
N VAL A 183 -18.45 5.04 12.72
CA VAL A 183 -18.51 3.99 13.74
C VAL A 183 -17.52 2.88 13.38
N PHE A 184 -16.59 2.61 14.29
CA PHE A 184 -15.61 1.53 14.15
C PHE A 184 -16.24 0.17 14.47
N VAL A 185 -16.19 -0.77 13.51
CA VAL A 185 -16.70 -2.13 13.69
C VAL A 185 -15.53 -3.12 13.72
N PRO A 186 -15.23 -3.73 14.88
CA PRO A 186 -14.13 -4.68 14.98
C PRO A 186 -14.57 -6.09 14.57
N LEU A 187 -14.67 -6.35 13.26
CA LEU A 187 -14.78 -7.72 12.73
C LEU A 187 -13.38 -8.31 12.46
N LEU A 188 -13.31 -9.40 11.68
CA LEU A 188 -12.03 -9.99 11.25
C LEU A 188 -11.09 -8.95 10.62
N THR A 189 -11.66 -8.03 9.85
CA THR A 189 -11.01 -6.77 9.47
C THR A 189 -11.92 -5.63 9.87
N ALA A 190 -11.36 -4.70 10.65
CA ALA A 190 -12.08 -3.57 11.16
C ALA A 190 -12.43 -2.59 10.04
N HIS A 191 -13.67 -2.13 10.02
CA HIS A 191 -14.18 -1.24 8.97
C HIS A 191 -15.12 -0.19 9.56
N MET A 192 -15.44 0.81 8.75
CA MET A 192 -16.45 1.83 9.07
C MET A 192 -17.85 1.30 8.77
N VAL A 193 -18.80 1.49 9.69
CA VAL A 193 -20.22 1.22 9.39
C VAL A 193 -20.63 2.03 8.16
N GLY A 194 -21.16 1.34 7.14
CA GLY A 194 -21.62 1.99 5.90
C GLY A 194 -20.50 2.50 4.98
N GLY A 195 -19.24 2.25 5.31
CA GLY A 195 -18.08 2.72 4.55
C GLY A 195 -17.83 4.22 4.68
N LEU A 196 -16.81 4.70 3.97
CA LEU A 196 -16.55 6.14 3.83
C LEU A 196 -17.34 6.67 2.62
N LYS A 197 -18.24 7.62 2.84
CA LYS A 197 -18.99 8.29 1.77
C LYS A 197 -18.26 9.59 1.36
N TRP A 198 -17.89 9.71 0.09
CA TRP A 198 -17.26 10.90 -0.51
C TRP A 198 -18.09 11.41 -1.70
N GLY A 199 -18.16 12.73 -1.90
CA GLY A 199 -18.97 13.34 -2.96
C GLY A 199 -19.15 14.86 -2.80
N ASN A 200 -19.46 15.53 -3.91
CA ASN A 200 -19.79 16.96 -3.92
C ASN A 200 -21.24 17.16 -3.43
N ASP A 201 -21.44 18.05 -2.47
CA ASP A 201 -22.70 18.68 -2.07
C ASP A 201 -23.98 17.84 -2.23
N GLY A 202 -24.24 16.96 -1.26
CA GLY A 202 -25.58 16.41 -1.00
C GLY A 202 -26.07 15.28 -1.91
N GLU A 203 -25.31 14.86 -2.93
CA GLU A 203 -25.66 13.65 -3.68
C GLU A 203 -25.11 12.38 -3.03
N GLU A 204 -26.02 11.50 -2.63
CA GLU A 204 -25.71 10.23 -1.98
C GLU A 204 -25.16 9.22 -3.00
N PHE A 205 -23.95 8.71 -2.77
CA PHE A 205 -23.34 7.65 -3.59
C PHE A 205 -24.22 6.39 -3.62
N LYS A 206 -24.76 6.02 -4.80
CA LYS A 206 -25.59 4.81 -5.00
C LYS A 206 -24.71 3.63 -5.45
N PRO A 207 -24.53 2.57 -4.62
CA PRO A 207 -23.57 1.48 -4.89
C PRO A 207 -23.86 0.64 -6.14
N ASN A 208 -25.11 0.65 -6.63
CA ASN A 208 -25.57 -0.29 -7.65
C ASN A 208 -25.44 0.24 -9.09
N GLN A 209 -25.00 1.49 -9.29
CA GLN A 209 -24.83 2.06 -10.64
C GLN A 209 -23.58 1.58 -11.38
N TRP A 210 -22.70 0.81 -10.73
CA TRP A 210 -21.44 0.32 -11.34
C TRP A 210 -21.62 -0.83 -12.32
N PHE A 211 -22.69 -1.63 -12.18
CA PHE A 211 -22.88 -2.84 -12.99
C PHE A 211 -23.87 -2.65 -14.15
N ASP A 212 -24.68 -1.58 -14.16
CA ASP A 212 -25.83 -1.43 -15.06
C ASP A 212 -25.79 -0.23 -16.01
N SER A 213 -24.72 0.58 -16.06
CA SER A 213 -24.67 1.71 -16.99
C SER A 213 -23.90 1.40 -18.28
N GLU A 214 -24.59 1.53 -19.42
CA GLU A 214 -24.01 1.62 -20.77
C GLU A 214 -22.85 2.63 -20.85
N PRO A 215 -21.92 2.50 -21.83
CA PRO A 215 -20.69 3.29 -21.89
C PRO A 215 -20.97 4.75 -22.32
N GLY A 216 -21.54 5.54 -21.41
CA GLY A 216 -21.58 6.99 -21.44
C GLY A 216 -20.52 7.55 -20.49
N ILE A 217 -19.84 8.61 -20.92
CA ILE A 217 -18.79 9.30 -20.17
C ILE A 217 -19.35 9.77 -18.82
N MET A 218 -19.01 9.07 -17.72
CA MET A 218 -19.34 9.51 -16.36
C MET A 218 -18.32 10.54 -15.89
N GLU A 219 -18.80 11.68 -15.39
CA GLU A 219 -17.95 12.66 -14.70
C GLU A 219 -17.47 12.08 -13.35
N PRO A 220 -16.20 12.29 -12.97
CA PRO A 220 -15.67 11.79 -11.71
C PRO A 220 -16.35 12.48 -10.52
N VAL A 221 -16.83 11.67 -9.56
CA VAL A 221 -17.36 12.11 -8.24
C VAL A 221 -16.28 12.82 -7.41
N LEU A 222 -15.00 12.67 -7.76
CA LEU A 222 -13.88 13.37 -7.16
C LEU A 222 -13.57 14.64 -7.96
N LYS A 223 -13.48 15.78 -7.28
CA LYS A 223 -13.07 17.04 -7.91
C LYS A 223 -11.59 16.96 -8.29
N PRO A 224 -11.25 16.98 -9.59
CA PRO A 224 -9.86 16.92 -10.00
C PRO A 224 -9.20 18.27 -9.68
N ILE A 225 -8.00 18.23 -9.08
CA ILE A 225 -7.25 19.44 -8.70
C ILE A 225 -6.78 20.22 -9.93
N ARG A 226 -6.69 19.56 -11.10
CA ARG A 226 -6.35 20.17 -12.41
C ARG A 226 -7.19 19.56 -13.53
N PRO A 227 -7.52 20.28 -14.62
CA PRO A 227 -8.15 19.69 -15.79
C PRO A 227 -7.19 18.67 -16.43
N PHE A 228 -7.35 17.40 -16.05
CA PHE A 228 -6.56 16.30 -16.56
C PHE A 228 -7.32 15.64 -17.71
N LYS A 229 -6.81 15.79 -18.93
CA LYS A 229 -7.24 14.91 -20.03
C LYS A 229 -6.68 13.53 -19.71
N PHE A 230 -7.55 12.55 -19.46
CA PHE A 230 -7.13 11.16 -19.46
C PHE A 230 -6.28 10.92 -20.71
N PRO A 231 -5.04 10.41 -20.60
CA PRO A 231 -4.39 9.87 -21.77
C PRO A 231 -5.32 8.77 -22.25
N VAL A 232 -6.01 9.04 -23.36
CA VAL A 232 -6.72 8.02 -24.10
C VAL A 232 -5.64 7.09 -24.61
N PHE A 233 -5.29 6.10 -23.78
CA PHE A 233 -4.69 4.89 -24.29
C PHE A 233 -5.76 4.33 -25.20
N GLN A 234 -5.63 4.57 -26.51
CA GLN A 234 -6.33 3.75 -27.48
C GLN A 234 -6.05 2.33 -27.06
N ALA A 235 -7.09 1.63 -26.62
CA ALA A 235 -6.98 0.21 -26.33
C ALA A 235 -6.44 -0.40 -27.62
N GLY A 236 -5.16 -0.77 -27.58
CA GLY A 236 -4.58 -1.57 -28.66
C GLY A 236 -5.47 -2.80 -28.83
N PRO A 237 -5.53 -3.38 -30.04
CA PRO A 237 -6.39 -4.52 -30.31
C PRO A 237 -6.21 -5.55 -29.20
N VAL A 238 -7.32 -5.91 -28.54
CA VAL A 238 -7.34 -6.94 -27.50
C VAL A 238 -6.67 -8.17 -28.09
N LEU A 239 -5.44 -8.46 -27.63
CA LEU A 239 -4.67 -9.59 -28.13
C LEU A 239 -5.52 -10.83 -27.90
N LYS A 240 -5.80 -11.60 -28.96
CA LYS A 240 -6.57 -12.83 -28.88
C LYS A 240 -6.02 -13.69 -27.74
N PRO A 241 -6.87 -14.26 -26.87
CA PRO A 241 -6.40 -15.07 -25.76
C PRO A 241 -5.49 -16.18 -26.28
N ILE A 242 -4.24 -16.19 -25.79
CA ILE A 242 -3.26 -17.21 -26.15
C ILE A 242 -3.80 -18.53 -25.60
N ARG A 243 -3.83 -19.58 -26.44
CA ARG A 243 -4.29 -20.90 -25.98
C ARG A 243 -3.43 -21.33 -24.77
N PRO A 244 -4.04 -21.80 -23.68
CA PRO A 244 -3.34 -22.01 -22.41
C PRO A 244 -2.13 -22.93 -22.54
N PHE A 245 -2.12 -23.89 -23.48
CA PHE A 245 -0.99 -24.80 -23.67
C PHE A 245 0.12 -24.30 -24.60
N LYS A 246 0.00 -23.08 -25.14
CA LYS A 246 0.97 -22.52 -26.10
C LYS A 246 2.15 -21.81 -25.42
N PHE A 247 2.00 -21.43 -24.15
CA PHE A 247 3.05 -20.79 -23.35
C PHE A 247 3.03 -21.30 -21.89
N PRO A 248 3.62 -22.50 -21.64
CA PRO A 248 3.48 -23.21 -20.36
C PRO A 248 4.27 -22.60 -19.19
N VAL A 249 4.97 -21.47 -19.40
CA VAL A 249 5.81 -20.83 -18.37
C VAL A 249 4.97 -20.29 -17.20
N PHE A 250 3.75 -19.83 -17.48
CA PHE A 250 2.79 -19.37 -16.46
C PHE A 250 1.40 -20.00 -16.59
N GLN A 251 1.10 -20.64 -17.73
CA GLN A 251 -0.22 -21.17 -18.03
C GLN A 251 -0.10 -22.63 -18.46
N ALA A 252 -0.32 -23.56 -17.55
CA ALA A 252 -0.48 -24.96 -17.92
C ALA A 252 -1.54 -25.63 -17.03
N GLY A 253 -2.73 -25.82 -17.61
CA GLY A 253 -3.86 -26.44 -16.92
C GLY A 253 -4.44 -25.58 -15.77
N PRO A 254 -5.11 -26.19 -14.78
CA PRO A 254 -5.80 -25.48 -13.69
C PRO A 254 -4.85 -24.79 -12.69
N ARG A 255 -3.54 -24.88 -12.88
CA ARG A 255 -2.51 -24.26 -12.05
C ARG A 255 -1.82 -23.14 -12.83
N VAL A 256 -2.53 -22.03 -12.98
CA VAL A 256 -1.96 -20.79 -13.49
C VAL A 256 -1.13 -20.13 -12.39
N CYS A 257 0.04 -19.59 -12.73
CA CYS A 257 0.84 -18.84 -11.77
C CYS A 257 0.05 -17.57 -11.37
N ILE A 258 -0.42 -17.49 -10.13
CA ILE A 258 -1.25 -16.36 -9.67
C ILE A 258 -0.45 -15.04 -9.64
N GLY A 259 0.88 -15.12 -9.56
CA GLY A 259 1.77 -13.98 -9.72
C GLY A 259 1.96 -13.52 -11.18
N GLU A 260 1.31 -14.16 -12.15
CA GLU A 260 1.42 -13.85 -13.59
C GLU A 260 1.12 -12.38 -13.87
N GLU A 261 -0.02 -11.86 -13.41
CA GLU A 261 -0.41 -10.49 -13.68
C GLU A 261 0.53 -9.48 -13.01
N MET A 262 0.95 -9.75 -11.77
CA MET A 262 1.91 -8.92 -11.03
C MET A 262 3.30 -8.94 -11.69
N ALA A 263 3.78 -10.12 -12.09
CA ALA A 263 5.06 -10.28 -12.76
C ALA A 263 5.05 -9.61 -14.13
N PHE A 264 3.98 -9.76 -14.91
CA PHE A 264 3.82 -9.06 -16.19
C PHE A 264 3.69 -7.55 -15.99
N MET A 265 3.01 -7.09 -14.95
CA MET A 265 2.91 -5.67 -14.63
C MET A 265 4.31 -5.11 -14.31
N GLN A 266 5.05 -5.73 -13.40
CA GLN A 266 6.42 -5.34 -13.05
C GLN A 266 7.37 -5.40 -14.26
N MET A 267 7.30 -6.45 -15.07
CA MET A 267 8.09 -6.58 -16.29
C MET A 267 7.76 -5.49 -17.31
N LYS A 268 6.47 -5.19 -17.54
CA LYS A 268 6.04 -4.10 -18.44
C LYS A 268 6.55 -2.75 -17.96
N PHE A 269 6.45 -2.48 -16.66
CA PHE A 269 6.98 -1.24 -16.08
C PHE A 269 8.49 -1.15 -16.20
N PHE A 270 9.22 -2.19 -15.82
CA PHE A 270 10.68 -2.21 -15.91
C PHE A 270 11.17 -2.07 -17.36
N VAL A 271 10.60 -2.85 -18.29
CA VAL A 271 10.95 -2.78 -19.71
C VAL A 271 10.56 -1.43 -20.30
N GLY A 272 9.37 -0.90 -19.99
CA GLY A 272 8.93 0.43 -20.44
C GLY A 272 9.84 1.55 -19.92
N TYR A 273 10.22 1.48 -18.65
CA TYR A 273 11.15 2.42 -18.03
C TYR A 273 12.54 2.37 -18.68
N VAL A 274 13.08 1.16 -18.86
CA VAL A 274 14.40 0.97 -19.44
C VAL A 274 14.42 1.40 -20.90
N LEU A 275 13.42 1.00 -21.71
CA LEU A 275 13.39 1.33 -23.13
C LEU A 275 13.01 2.79 -23.43
N SER A 276 12.29 3.47 -22.53
CA SER A 276 11.98 4.90 -22.70
C SER A 276 13.21 5.77 -22.45
N ARG A 277 14.10 5.37 -21.54
CA ARG A 277 15.25 6.19 -21.11
C ARG A 277 16.59 5.71 -21.66
N PHE A 278 16.69 4.46 -22.07
CA PHE A 278 17.94 3.84 -22.48
C PHE A 278 17.78 3.06 -23.78
N GLU A 279 18.74 3.23 -24.66
CA GLU A 279 19.00 2.37 -25.80
C GLU A 279 20.01 1.30 -25.38
N ILE A 280 19.61 0.04 -25.49
CA ILE A 280 20.44 -1.12 -25.14
C ILE A 280 20.97 -1.72 -26.45
N ILE A 281 22.29 -1.64 -26.64
CA ILE A 281 22.99 -2.13 -27.82
C ILE A 281 23.80 -3.37 -27.43
N PRO A 282 23.51 -4.56 -27.99
CA PRO A 282 24.30 -5.75 -27.70
C PRO A 282 25.73 -5.58 -28.24
N VAL A 283 26.73 -5.85 -27.39
CA VAL A 283 28.16 -5.68 -27.73
C VAL A 283 28.70 -6.88 -28.50
N SER A 284 28.10 -8.05 -28.30
CA SER A 284 28.53 -9.32 -28.88
C SER A 284 27.47 -9.88 -29.82
N LYS A 285 27.89 -10.33 -31.00
CA LYS A 285 27.05 -11.11 -31.93
C LYS A 285 26.95 -12.60 -31.56
N HIS A 286 27.60 -13.03 -30.47
CA HIS A 286 27.58 -14.43 -30.06
C HIS A 286 26.18 -14.81 -29.57
N LYS A 287 25.68 -15.95 -30.05
CA LYS A 287 24.39 -16.49 -29.59
C LYS A 287 24.51 -16.85 -28.09
N PRO A 288 23.55 -16.43 -27.25
CA PRO A 288 23.58 -16.75 -25.82
C PRO A 288 23.49 -18.27 -25.62
N VAL A 289 24.38 -18.81 -24.80
CA VAL A 289 24.32 -20.20 -24.35
C VAL A 289 23.62 -20.20 -22.99
N PHE A 290 22.50 -20.92 -22.91
CA PHE A 290 21.66 -20.98 -21.71
C PHE A 290 22.07 -22.16 -20.84
N VAL A 291 22.17 -21.94 -19.52
CA VAL A 291 22.32 -23.02 -18.54
C VAL A 291 20.94 -23.35 -17.97
N PRO A 292 20.44 -24.58 -18.14
CA PRO A 292 19.14 -24.98 -17.61
C PRO A 292 19.25 -25.37 -16.14
N LEU A 293 19.35 -24.37 -15.26
CA LEU A 293 19.19 -24.53 -13.81
C LEU A 293 17.78 -24.09 -13.38
N LEU A 294 17.46 -24.19 -12.08
CA LEU A 294 16.15 -23.79 -11.51
C LEU A 294 15.72 -22.39 -11.98
N THR A 295 16.69 -21.49 -12.19
CA THR A 295 16.52 -20.25 -12.95
C THR A 295 17.45 -20.30 -14.17
N ALA A 296 16.87 -20.29 -15.37
CA ALA A 296 17.65 -20.24 -16.61
C ALA A 296 18.43 -18.92 -16.68
N HIS A 297 19.73 -18.99 -16.92
CA HIS A 297 20.58 -17.82 -17.09
C HIS A 297 21.60 -18.02 -18.23
N ILE A 298 22.16 -16.92 -18.72
CA ILE A 298 23.11 -16.90 -19.84
C ILE A 298 24.53 -17.07 -19.30
N VAL A 299 25.29 -18.05 -19.82
CA VAL A 299 26.70 -18.26 -19.47
C VAL A 299 27.49 -16.98 -19.76
N GLY A 300 28.13 -16.42 -18.73
CA GLY A 300 28.93 -15.18 -18.86
C GLY A 300 28.10 -13.89 -19.03
N GLY A 301 26.77 -13.97 -18.91
CA GLY A 301 25.86 -12.83 -18.99
C GLY A 301 25.71 -12.23 -20.40
N LEU A 302 24.76 -11.30 -20.55
CA LEU A 302 24.60 -10.54 -21.79
C LEU A 302 25.43 -9.26 -21.73
N LYS A 303 26.46 -9.16 -22.57
CA LYS A 303 27.26 -7.94 -22.69
C LYS A 303 26.51 -6.90 -23.52
N VAL A 304 26.05 -5.83 -22.86
CA VAL A 304 25.33 -4.72 -23.48
C VAL A 304 26.05 -3.39 -23.26
N LYS A 305 25.99 -2.52 -24.26
CA LYS A 305 26.28 -1.09 -24.14
C LYS A 305 24.95 -0.38 -23.91
N ILE A 306 24.89 0.46 -22.88
CA ILE A 306 23.70 1.23 -22.55
C ILE A 306 23.98 2.68 -22.91
N LYS A 307 23.13 3.26 -23.76
CA LYS A 307 23.19 4.69 -24.11
C LYS A 307 21.91 5.36 -23.62
N ARG A 308 22.00 6.48 -22.92
CA ARG A 308 20.82 7.25 -22.51
C ARG A 308 20.17 7.88 -23.75
N ARG A 309 18.85 7.78 -23.88
CA ARG A 309 18.09 8.48 -24.91
C ARG A 309 17.95 9.94 -24.52
N GLU A 310 18.21 10.85 -25.45
CA GLU A 310 17.88 12.26 -25.28
C GLU A 310 16.37 12.43 -25.46
N VAL A 311 15.72 12.94 -24.43
CA VAL A 311 14.27 13.18 -24.42
C VAL A 311 14.06 14.49 -25.19
N LYS A 312 13.35 14.44 -26.32
CA LYS A 312 12.83 15.63 -27.01
C LYS A 312 11.53 16.07 -26.34
#